data_AF-A0A1V2QEZ4-F1
#
_entry.id   AF-A0A1V2QEZ4-F1
#
_cell.length_a   1.000
_cell.length_b   1.000
_cell.length_c   1.000
_cell.angle_alpha   90.00
_cell.angle_beta   90.00
_cell.angle_gamma   90.00
#
_symmetry.space_group_name_H-M   'P 1'
#
loop_
_entity.id
_entity.type
_entity.pdbx_description
1 polymer ?
#
loop_
_entity_poly.entity_id
_entity_poly.type
_entity_poly.pdbx_seq_one_letter_code
_entity_poly.pdbx_strand_id
1 'polypeptide(L)'
;MDSVRYDSQLNVELRLLDDDRLAMFAYSTLANLVRGCGELQPWAAITPADVDTLAVSASVDVVIWDAALPERLRHVREAQP
;
A
#
# COMPACT_ATOMS: atom_id res chain seq x y z
N MET A 1 -3.81 -10.76 33.31
CA MET A 1 -2.74 -10.24 32.42
C MET A 1 -3.20 -10.57 31.03
N ASP A 2 -4.08 -9.70 30.52
CA ASP A 2 -4.72 -9.89 29.22
C ASP A 2 -3.69 -9.63 28.13
N SER A 3 -3.34 -10.70 27.42
CA SER A 3 -2.53 -10.61 26.22
C SER A 3 -3.36 -9.87 25.16
N VAL A 4 -3.07 -8.58 24.96
CA VAL A 4 -3.55 -7.83 23.81
C VAL A 4 -3.01 -8.53 22.56
N ARG A 5 -3.85 -9.32 21.88
CA ARG A 5 -3.56 -9.73 20.51
C ARG A 5 -3.75 -8.51 19.63
N TYR A 6 -2.65 -7.92 19.15
CA TYR A 6 -2.72 -7.05 18.00
C TYR A 6 -3.10 -7.94 16.82
N ASP A 7 -4.37 -7.90 16.42
CA ASP A 7 -4.79 -8.40 15.13
C ASP A 7 -4.29 -7.40 14.08
N SER A 8 -2.99 -7.45 13.78
CA SER A 8 -2.36 -6.57 12.80
C SER A 8 -2.53 -7.17 11.41
N GLN A 9 -3.77 -7.22 10.92
CA GLN A 9 -4.02 -7.46 9.50
C GLN A 9 -3.50 -6.25 8.72
N LEU A 10 -2.34 -6.42 8.09
CA LEU A 10 -1.82 -5.46 7.12
C LEU A 10 -2.65 -5.59 5.84
N ASN A 11 -3.55 -4.64 5.61
CA ASN A 11 -4.25 -4.53 4.34
C ASN A 11 -3.38 -3.77 3.34
N VAL A 12 -2.91 -4.46 2.31
CA VAL A 12 -2.16 -3.86 1.22
C VAL A 12 -3.11 -3.55 0.07
N GLU A 13 -3.00 -2.36 -0.50
CA GLU A 13 -3.81 -1.97 -1.66
C GLU A 13 -3.22 -2.58 -2.94
N LEU A 14 -4.03 -3.37 -3.64
CA LEU A 14 -3.70 -4.00 -4.91
C LEU A 14 -4.52 -3.38 -6.03
N ARG A 15 -3.94 -3.30 -7.23
CA ARG A 15 -4.64 -2.77 -8.40
C ARG A 15 -4.40 -3.60 -9.64
N LEU A 16 -5.47 -3.87 -10.37
CA LEU A 16 -5.37 -4.44 -11.71
C LEU A 16 -4.93 -3.35 -12.69
N LEU A 17 -3.90 -3.63 -13.46
CA LEU A 17 -3.39 -2.77 -14.52
C LEU A 17 -4.10 -3.06 -15.84
N ASP A 18 -3.96 -2.15 -16.82
CA ASP A 18 -4.55 -2.30 -18.16
C ASP A 18 -4.00 -3.51 -18.94
N ASP A 19 -2.86 -4.08 -18.52
CA ASP A 19 -2.24 -5.27 -19.08
C ASP A 19 -2.55 -6.56 -18.29
N ASP A 20 -3.64 -6.55 -17.51
CA ASP A 20 -4.16 -7.65 -16.69
C ASP A 20 -3.25 -8.09 -15.53
N ARG A 21 -2.16 -7.37 -15.25
CA ARG A 21 -1.30 -7.65 -14.09
C ARG A 21 -1.86 -7.05 -12.81
N LEU A 22 -1.80 -7.81 -11.72
CA LEU A 22 -2.09 -7.35 -10.37
C LEU A 22 -0.85 -6.70 -9.75
N ALA A 23 -0.94 -5.40 -9.46
CA ALA A 23 0.14 -4.60 -8.93
C ALA A 23 -0.01 -4.30 -7.44
N MET A 24 1.10 -4.40 -6.71
CA MET A 24 1.27 -3.86 -5.36
C MET A 24 2.10 -2.58 -5.42
N PHE A 25 1.65 -1.53 -4.72
CA PHE A 25 2.39 -0.27 -4.65
C PHE A 25 3.20 -0.21 -3.37
N ALA A 26 4.50 0.04 -3.50
CA ALA A 26 5.41 0.19 -2.38
C ALA A 26 6.19 1.51 -2.50
N TYR A 27 6.53 2.08 -1.35
CA TYR A 27 7.25 3.35 -1.28
C TYR A 27 8.50 3.18 -0.46
N SER A 28 9.64 3.60 -1.01
CA SER A 28 10.95 3.45 -0.38
C SER A 28 11.12 4.38 0.83
N THR A 29 10.35 5.48 0.86
CA THR A 29 10.34 6.45 1.96
C THR A 29 8.92 7.00 2.18
N LEU A 30 8.65 7.47 3.40
CA LEU A 30 7.41 8.18 3.71
C LEU A 30 7.21 9.43 2.84
N ALA A 31 8.30 10.16 2.53
CA ALA A 31 8.23 11.33 1.66
C ALA A 31 7.76 10.97 0.24
N ASN A 32 8.24 9.85 -0.31
CA ASN A 32 7.78 9.37 -1.61
C ASN A 32 6.32 8.92 -1.58
N LEU A 33 5.89 8.27 -0.49
CA LEU A 33 4.49 7.90 -0.28
C LEU A 33 3.59 9.15 -0.29
N VAL A 34 3.92 10.17 0.50
CA VAL A 34 3.14 11.41 0.56
C VAL A 34 3.11 12.11 -0.81
N ARG A 35 4.25 12.17 -1.51
CA ARG A 35 4.31 12.75 -2.86
C ARG A 35 3.48 11.96 -3.87
N GLY A 36 3.46 10.63 -3.75
CA GLY A 36 2.79 9.74 -4.70
C GLY A 36 1.29 9.60 -4.46
N CYS A 37 0.87 9.55 -3.20
CA CYS A 37 -0.49 9.18 -2.79
C CYS A 37 -1.24 10.28 -2.02
N GLY A 38 -0.55 11.34 -1.59
CA GLY A 38 -1.09 12.39 -0.71
C GLY A 38 -0.90 12.09 0.78
N GLU A 39 -1.21 13.08 1.62
CA GLU A 39 -0.95 13.03 3.08
C GLU A 39 -1.89 12.11 3.87
N LEU A 40 -3.03 11.73 3.31
CA LEU A 40 -4.13 11.07 4.03
C LEU A 40 -4.10 9.54 3.96
N GLN A 41 -2.96 8.99 3.57
CA GLN A 41 -2.84 7.59 3.17
C GLN A 41 -2.42 6.73 4.36
N PRO A 42 -3.20 5.70 4.74
CA PRO A 42 -2.76 4.71 5.72
C PRO A 42 -1.51 4.00 5.19
N TRP A 43 -0.51 3.83 6.04
CA TRP A 43 0.74 3.17 5.66
C TRP A 43 1.32 2.38 6.83
N ALA A 44 2.17 1.40 6.50
CA ALA A 44 2.97 0.66 7.46
C ALA A 44 4.43 0.62 6.99
N ALA A 45 5.38 0.80 7.91
CA ALA A 45 6.78 0.51 7.64
C ALA A 45 7.01 -1.01 7.72
N ILE A 46 7.60 -1.56 6.67
CA ILE A 46 7.98 -2.97 6.58
C ILE A 46 9.40 -3.07 6.04
N THR A 47 10.05 -4.22 6.24
CA THR A 47 11.38 -4.45 5.67
C THR A 47 11.27 -4.81 4.18
N PRO A 48 12.34 -4.62 3.38
CA PRO A 48 12.34 -5.09 1.99
C PRO A 48 12.03 -6.60 1.85
N ALA A 49 12.49 -7.43 2.79
CA ALA A 49 12.20 -8.87 2.77
C ALA A 49 10.71 -9.18 3.02
N ASP A 50 10.03 -8.35 3.81
CA ASP A 50 8.59 -8.48 4.04
C ASP A 50 7.80 -8.08 2.79
N VAL A 51 8.29 -7.14 1.97
CA VAL A 51 7.65 -6.76 0.71
C VAL A 51 7.57 -7.96 -0.24
N ASP A 52 8.67 -8.69 -0.40
CA ASP A 52 8.70 -9.88 -1.26
C ASP A 52 7.77 -10.97 -0.73
N THR A 53 7.78 -11.17 0.59
CA THR A 53 6.89 -12.13 1.26
C THR A 53 5.41 -11.78 1.04
N LEU A 54 5.06 -10.49 1.18
CA LEU A 54 3.72 -9.99 0.94
C LEU A 54 3.31 -10.15 -0.52
N ALA A 55 4.18 -9.79 -1.45
CA ALA A 55 3.94 -9.93 -2.89
C ALA A 55 3.59 -11.38 -3.27
N VAL A 56 4.38 -12.34 -2.78
CA VAL A 56 4.13 -13.77 -2.99
C VAL A 56 2.81 -14.19 -2.35
N SER A 57 2.57 -13.81 -1.09
CA SER A 57 1.34 -14.21 -0.37
C SER A 57 0.06 -13.67 -1.02
N ALA A 58 0.13 -12.45 -1.58
CA ALA A 58 -0.98 -11.78 -2.23
C ALA A 58 -1.12 -12.14 -3.72
N SER A 59 -0.24 -13.02 -4.25
CA SER A 59 -0.23 -13.43 -5.67
C SER A 59 -0.19 -12.23 -6.63
N VAL A 60 0.64 -11.22 -6.32
CA VAL A 60 0.80 -10.04 -7.18
C VAL A 60 1.81 -10.33 -8.27
N ASP A 61 1.55 -9.86 -9.49
CA ASP A 61 2.43 -10.04 -10.64
C ASP A 61 3.60 -9.05 -10.62
N VAL A 62 3.41 -7.89 -9.99
CA VAL A 62 4.40 -6.81 -10.00
C VAL A 62 4.33 -5.94 -8.75
N VAL A 63 5.50 -5.55 -8.25
CA VAL A 63 5.65 -4.49 -7.25
C VAL A 63 6.11 -3.21 -7.95
N ILE A 64 5.33 -2.15 -7.83
CA ILE A 64 5.63 -0.84 -8.41
C ILE A 64 6.12 0.08 -7.30
N TRP A 65 7.36 0.54 -7.44
CA TRP A 65 8.01 1.40 -6.46
C TRP A 65 7.85 2.89 -6.78
N ASP A 66 7.52 3.67 -5.75
CA ASP A 66 7.53 5.14 -5.77
C ASP A 66 6.72 5.79 -6.91
N ALA A 67 5.72 5.07 -7.43
CA ALA A 67 4.84 5.58 -8.47
C ALA A 67 3.92 6.68 -7.94
N ALA A 68 3.73 7.73 -8.74
CA ALA A 68 2.72 8.74 -8.46
C ALA A 68 1.35 8.22 -8.91
N LEU A 69 0.43 8.06 -7.96
CA LEU A 69 -0.96 7.75 -8.31
C LEU A 69 -1.61 8.98 -8.93
N PRO A 70 -2.40 8.80 -10.00
CA PRO A 70 -3.27 9.85 -10.52
C PRO A 70 -4.17 10.42 -9.41
N GLU A 71 -4.43 11.72 -9.41
CA GLU A 71 -5.16 12.38 -8.31
C GLU A 71 -6.54 11.74 -8.02
N ARG A 72 -7.28 11.37 -9.07
CA ARG A 72 -8.59 10.69 -8.96
C ARG A 72 -8.54 9.35 -8.22
N LEU A 73 -7.34 8.78 -8.09
CA LEU A 73 -7.08 7.47 -7.49
C LEU A 73 -6.51 7.58 -6.08
N ARG A 74 -6.20 8.79 -5.61
CA ARG A 74 -5.70 9.02 -4.25
C ARG A 74 -6.86 9.00 -3.28
N HIS A 75 -6.62 8.49 -2.07
CA HIS A 75 -7.57 8.60 -0.97
C HIS A 75 -7.75 10.07 -0.64
N VAL A 76 -8.96 10.55 -0.84
CA VAL A 76 -9.42 11.85 -0.34
C VAL A 76 -10.10 11.59 0.99
N ARG A 77 -10.01 12.55 1.92
CA ARG A 77 -10.88 12.53 3.09
C ARG A 77 -12.33 12.52 2.57
N GLU A 78 -13.06 11.42 2.79
CA GLU A 78 -14.51 11.51 2.73
C GLU A 78 -14.93 12.55 3.77
N ALA A 79 -15.56 13.63 3.32
CA ALA A 79 -16.24 14.53 4.23
C ALA A 79 -17.39 13.71 4.84
N GLN A 80 -17.18 13.18 6.04
CA GLN A 80 -18.27 12.62 6.83
C GLN A 80 -19.33 13.72 7.02
N PRO A 81 -20.61 13.48 6.69
CA PRO A 81 -21.68 14.42 6.97
C PRO A 81 -21.93 14.57 8.47
#